data_AF-A0A1J4YFD6-F1
#
_entry.id   AF-A0A1J4YFD6-F1
#
_cell.length_a   1.000
_cell.length_b   1.000
_cell.length_c   1.000
_cell.angle_alpha   90.00
_cell.angle_beta   90.00
_cell.angle_gamma   90.00
#
_symmetry.space_group_name_H-M   'P 1'
#
loop_
_entity.id
_entity.type
_entity.pdbx_description
1 polymer ?
#
loop_
_entity_poly.entity_id
_entity_poly.type
_entity_poly.pdbx_seq_one_letter_code
_entity_poly.pdbx_strand_id
1 'polypeptide(L)'
;MKHACKEISRLASDSLDRKLGLWEKLKFRMHLFICVNCRNCDNNLKLIRNALDLIEKTKYGQARLSDVQRDQLHQTLKKNTGC
;
A
#
# COMPACT_ATOMS: atom_id res chain seq x y z
N MET A 1 26.52 0.62 -1.41
CA MET A 1 26.40 -0.50 -2.38
C MET A 1 25.05 -0.44 -3.11
N LYS A 2 25.02 0.07 -4.35
CA LYS A 2 23.77 0.27 -5.13
C LYS A 2 23.01 -1.03 -5.41
N HIS A 3 23.73 -2.14 -5.67
CA HIS A 3 23.13 -3.45 -5.94
C HIS A 3 22.40 -4.03 -4.72
N ALA A 4 22.99 -3.92 -3.53
CA ALA A 4 22.38 -4.38 -2.29
C ALA A 4 21.09 -3.60 -1.97
N CYS A 5 21.07 -2.27 -2.13
CA CYS A 5 19.85 -1.49 -1.91
C CYS A 5 18.69 -1.91 -2.83
N LYS A 6 18.98 -2.28 -4.09
CA LYS A 6 17.99 -2.77 -5.05
C LYS A 6 17.44 -4.14 -4.66
N GLU A 7 18.30 -5.07 -4.24
CA GLU A 7 17.87 -6.37 -3.72
C GLU A 7 16.98 -6.22 -2.48
N ILE A 8 17.38 -5.34 -1.56
CA ILE A 8 16.67 -5.10 -0.31
C ILE A 8 15.32 -4.45 -0.57
N SER A 9 15.25 -3.51 -1.52
CA SER A 9 13.97 -2.92 -1.94
C SER A 9 13.06 -3.96 -2.59
N ARG A 10 13.61 -4.88 -3.39
CA ARG A 10 12.87 -6.03 -3.91
C ARG A 10 12.35 -6.94 -2.80
N LEU A 11 13.18 -7.27 -1.82
CA LEU A 11 12.80 -8.06 -0.65
C LEU A 11 11.72 -7.35 0.19
N ALA A 12 11.77 -6.02 0.31
CA ALA A 12 10.72 -5.23 0.96
C ALA A 12 9.39 -5.36 0.21
N SER A 13 9.41 -5.24 -1.12
CA SER A 13 8.23 -5.46 -1.96
C SER A 13 7.75 -6.90 -1.91
N ASP A 14 8.64 -7.89 -1.90
CA ASP A 14 8.28 -9.31 -1.77
C ASP A 14 7.65 -9.59 -0.41
N SER A 15 8.08 -8.91 0.65
CA SER A 15 7.44 -9.01 1.96
C SER A 15 5.97 -8.60 1.91
N LEU A 16 5.64 -7.71 0.96
CA LEU A 16 4.35 -7.43 0.30
C LEU A 16 3.42 -8.61 0.19
N ASP A 17 3.82 -9.46 -0.73
CA ASP A 17 3.05 -10.54 -1.33
C ASP A 17 3.26 -11.85 -0.60
N ARG A 18 4.49 -12.10 -0.16
CA ARG A 18 4.93 -13.38 0.40
C ARG A 18 5.71 -13.22 1.70
N LYS A 19 5.68 -14.28 2.51
CA LYS A 19 6.56 -14.38 3.68
C LYS A 19 7.99 -14.63 3.19
N LEU A 20 8.92 -13.75 3.55
CA LEU A 20 10.35 -13.96 3.30
C LEU A 20 10.84 -15.19 4.07
N GLY A 21 11.81 -15.90 3.48
CA GLY A 21 12.59 -16.89 4.18
C GLY A 21 13.36 -16.29 5.36
N LEU A 22 13.74 -17.12 6.32
CA LEU A 22 14.46 -16.70 7.54
C LEU A 22 15.78 -15.98 7.21
N TRP A 23 16.54 -16.52 6.24
CA TRP A 23 17.81 -15.94 5.78
C TRP A 23 17.63 -14.60 5.07
N GLU A 24 16.63 -14.48 4.20
CA GLU A 24 16.32 -13.25 3.50
C GLU A 24 15.90 -12.15 4.48
N LYS A 25 15.11 -12.51 5.50
CA LYS A 25 14.68 -11.60 6.57
C LYS A 25 15.86 -11.11 7.41
N LEU A 26 16.84 -11.97 7.69
CA LEU A 26 18.05 -11.60 8.41
C LEU A 26 18.90 -10.63 7.58
N LYS A 27 19.20 -10.97 6.30
CA LYS A 27 19.93 -10.10 5.37
C LYS A 27 19.23 -8.75 5.20
N PHE A 28 17.91 -8.78 5.09
CA PHE A 28 17.05 -7.60 5.01
C PHE A 28 17.25 -6.68 6.22
N ARG A 29 17.07 -7.19 7.44
CA ARG A 29 17.26 -6.42 8.68
C ARG A 29 18.66 -5.85 8.81
N MET A 30 19.69 -6.65 8.54
CA MET A 30 21.08 -6.20 8.61
C MET A 30 21.34 -5.00 7.69
N HIS A 31 20.80 -5.02 6.47
CA HIS A 31 20.97 -3.88 5.56
C HIS A 31 20.23 -2.62 6.02
N LEU A 32 19.04 -2.77 6.60
CA LEU A 32 18.29 -1.63 7.14
C LEU A 32 19.03 -0.93 8.29
N PHE A 33 19.86 -1.65 9.05
CA PHE A 33 20.69 -1.04 10.10
C PHE A 33 21.81 -0.17 9.55
N ILE A 34 22.40 -0.53 8.41
CA ILE A 34 23.52 0.21 7.80
C ILE A 34 23.07 1.29 6.78
N CYS A 35 21.85 1.18 6.25
CA CYS A 35 21.36 2.04 5.19
C CYS A 35 20.05 2.72 5.59
N VAL A 36 20.16 4.00 5.99
CA VAL A 36 19.01 4.84 6.38
C VAL A 36 17.98 4.97 5.24
N ASN A 37 18.43 5.05 4.00
CA ASN A 37 17.52 5.18 2.86
C ASN A 37 16.61 3.94 2.70
N CYS A 38 17.19 2.74 2.82
CA CYS A 38 16.40 1.50 2.81
C CYS A 38 15.50 1.40 4.04
N ARG A 39 15.95 1.86 5.21
CA ARG A 39 15.13 1.94 6.42
C ARG A 39 13.91 2.84 6.24
N ASN A 40 14.07 4.01 5.63
CA ASN A 40 12.97 4.92 5.37
C ASN A 40 11.98 4.33 4.36
N CYS A 41 12.48 3.68 3.32
CA CYS A 41 11.65 2.97 2.34
C CYS A 41 10.80 1.86 2.99
N ASP A 42 11.41 1.01 3.82
CA ASP A 42 10.71 -0.05 4.57
C ASP A 42 9.63 0.52 5.50
N ASN A 43 9.92 1.63 6.20
CA ASN A 43 8.94 2.31 7.04
C ASN A 43 7.75 2.84 6.23
N ASN A 44 8.00 3.47 5.07
CA ASN A 44 6.95 3.96 4.19
C ASN A 44 6.05 2.82 3.69
N LEU A 45 6.64 1.69 3.29
CA LEU A 45 5.89 0.51 2.86
C LEU A 45 5.00 -0.04 3.99
N LYS A 46 5.50 -0.08 5.22
CA LYS A 46 4.72 -0.50 6.39
C LYS A 46 3.59 0.48 6.71
N LEU A 47 3.82 1.78 6.56
CA LEU A 47 2.77 2.79 6.73
C LEU A 47 1.64 2.58 5.73
N ILE A 48 1.98 2.39 4.45
CA ILE A 48 0.99 2.12 3.40
C ILE A 48 0.21 0.83 3.73
N ARG A 49 0.88 -0.24 4.14
CA ARG A 49 0.20 -1.48 4.56
C ARG A 49 -0.77 -1.27 5.71
N ASN A 50 -0.33 -0.56 6.76
CA ASN A 50 -1.18 -0.30 7.91
C ASN A 50 -2.38 0.57 7.53
N ALA A 51 -2.20 1.52 6.62
CA ALA A 51 -3.29 2.32 6.08
C ALA A 51 -4.27 1.46 5.28
N LEU A 52 -3.77 0.55 4.43
CA LEU A 52 -4.62 -0.38 3.67
C LEU A 52 -5.39 -1.33 4.59
N ASP A 53 -4.74 -1.91 5.59
CA ASP A 53 -5.38 -2.77 6.60
C ASP A 53 -6.44 -1.99 7.41
N LEU A 54 -6.18 -0.72 7.72
CA LEU A 54 -7.17 0.15 8.35
C LEU A 54 -8.35 0.43 7.42
N ILE A 55 -8.11 0.73 6.14
CA ILE A 55 -9.15 0.95 5.13
C ILE A 55 -10.03 -0.29 4.97
N GLU A 56 -9.43 -1.48 4.97
CA GLU A 56 -10.13 -2.76 4.92
C GLU A 56 -11.00 -2.96 6.16
N LYS A 57 -10.42 -2.81 7.37
CA LYS A 57 -11.13 -2.93 8.65
C LYS A 57 -12.29 -1.94 8.79
N THR A 58 -12.11 -0.72 8.28
CA THR A 58 -13.13 0.34 8.34
C THR A 58 -14.21 0.22 7.26
N LYS A 59 -14.16 -0.81 6.39
CA LYS A 59 -15.08 -1.01 5.25
C LYS A 59 -15.21 0.21 4.33
N TYR A 60 -14.22 1.11 4.29
CA TYR A 60 -14.28 2.33 3.49
C TYR A 60 -14.41 2.01 1.99
N GLY A 61 -13.73 0.94 1.53
CA GLY A 61 -13.84 0.42 0.16
C GLY A 61 -15.13 -0.35 -0.15
N GLN A 62 -15.95 -0.65 0.87
CA GLN A 62 -17.23 -1.34 0.72
C GLN A 62 -18.42 -0.38 0.69
N ALA A 63 -18.17 0.93 0.71
CA ALA A 63 -19.14 1.96 0.32
C ALA A 63 -19.44 1.87 -1.19
N ARG A 64 -19.91 0.71 -1.67
CA ARG A 64 -20.62 0.64 -2.94
C ARG A 64 -21.95 1.34 -2.69
N LEU A 65 -22.10 2.53 -3.28
CA LEU A 65 -23.41 3.13 -3.49
C LEU A 65 -24.33 2.05 -4.08
N SER A 66 -25.49 1.87 -3.45
CA SER A 66 -26.56 1.06 -4.02
C SER A 66 -26.86 1.56 -5.43
N ASP A 67 -27.30 0.68 -6.33
CA ASP A 67 -27.55 1.05 -7.74
C ASP A 67 -28.49 2.25 -7.84
N VAL A 68 -29.47 2.35 -6.94
CA VAL A 68 -30.37 3.50 -6.81
C VAL A 68 -29.63 4.81 -6.50
N GLN A 69 -28.65 4.78 -5.59
CA GLN A 69 -27.89 5.98 -5.21
C GLN A 69 -26.92 6.40 -6.32
N ARG A 70 -26.41 5.45 -7.10
CA ARG A 70 -25.57 5.73 -8.28
C ARG A 70 -26.40 6.40 -9.37
N ASP A 71 -27.62 5.94 -9.62
CA ASP A 71 -28.53 6.55 -10.59
C ASP A 71 -28.96 7.96 -10.18
N GLN A 72 -29.23 8.17 -8.89
CA GLN A 72 -29.51 9.50 -8.33
C GLN A 72 -28.33 10.47 -8.49
N LEU A 73 -27.10 10.01 -8.28
CA LEU A 73 -25.90 10.81 -8.50
C LEU A 73 -25.77 11.21 -9.98
N HIS A 74 -25.97 10.27 -10.90
CA HIS A 74 -25.94 10.55 -12.35
C HIS A 74 -27.03 11.53 -12.78
N GLN A 75 -28.25 11.42 -12.25
CA GLN A 75 -29.32 12.39 -12.50
C GLN A 75 -28.98 13.77 -11.97
N THR A 76 -28.41 13.85 -10.77
CA THR A 76 -28.03 15.12 -10.14
C THR A 76 -26.90 15.81 -10.92
N LEU A 77 -25.89 15.06 -11.35
CA LEU A 77 -24.81 15.58 -12.19
C LEU A 77 -25.34 16.07 -13.54
N LYS A 78 -26.20 15.30 -14.23
CA LYS A 78 -26.84 15.73 -15.48
C LYS A 78 -27.67 17.01 -15.32
N LYS A 79 -28.37 17.16 -14.20
CA LYS A 79 -29.20 18.35 -13.92
C LYS A 79 -28.34 19.58 -13.63
N ASN A 80 -27.13 19.40 -13.11
CA ASN A 80 -26.23 20.49 -12.70
C ASN A 80 -25.18 20.84 -13.78
N THR A 81 -24.85 19.91 -14.69
CA THR A 81 -24.05 20.18 -15.90
C THR A 81 -24.92 20.45 -17.14
N GLY A 82 -26.21 20.72 -16.93
CA GLY A 82 -27.21 21.00 -17.95
C GLY A 82 -27.84 22.38 -17.78
N CYS A 83 -27.00 23.41 -17.68
CA CYS A 83 -27.23 24.74 -18.24
C CYS A 83 -25.86 25.40 -18.50
#